data_AF-A0A645DIP9-F1
#
_entry.id   AF-A0A645DIP9-F1
#
_cell.length_a   1.000
_cell.length_b   1.000
_cell.length_c   1.000
_cell.angle_alpha   90.00
_cell.angle_beta   90.00
_cell.angle_gamma   90.00
#
_symmetry.space_group_name_H-M   'P 1'
#
loop_
_entity.id
_entity.type
_entity.pdbx_description
1 polymer ?
#
loop_
_entity_poly.entity_id
_entity_poly.type
_entity_poly.pdbx_seq_one_letter_code
_entity_poly.pdbx_strand_id
1 'polypeptide(L)'
;MNPYVRGIFATSVFSGITGSSSGGLRLMYQSLSDTFLGSGANLEVLHRLTSIAAGGLDTLPHSPGLFLMFSVLGVNHKTAYRHVFACSVVIPVIVCVAATAICIFAGI
;
A
#
# COMPACT_ATOMS: atom_id res chain seq x y z
N MET A 1 -2.47 -1.54 19.55
CA MET A 1 -2.37 -0.79 18.28
C MET A 1 -3.75 -0.73 17.66
N ASN A 2 -4.16 0.42 17.13
CA ASN A 2 -5.41 0.58 16.42
C ASN A 2 -5.44 -0.40 15.21
N PRO A 3 -6.56 -1.13 14.98
CA PRO A 3 -6.68 -2.13 13.91
C PRO A 3 -6.42 -1.55 12.52
N TYR A 4 -6.80 -0.29 12.26
CA TYR A 4 -6.54 0.38 10.99
C TYR A 4 -5.04 0.56 10.74
N VAL A 5 -4.30 1.04 11.75
CA VAL A 5 -2.84 1.21 11.66
C VAL A 5 -2.13 -0.12 11.42
N ARG A 6 -2.58 -1.18 12.10
CA ARG A 6 -2.07 -2.55 11.87
C ARG A 6 -2.34 -3.02 10.45
N GLY A 7 -3.54 -2.81 9.94
CA GLY A 7 -3.94 -3.21 8.59
C GLY A 7 -3.09 -2.52 7.54
N ILE A 8 -3.01 -1.20 7.60
CA ILE A 8 -2.23 -0.38 6.67
C ILE A 8 -0.76 -0.76 6.70
N PHE A 9 -0.16 -0.88 7.89
CA PHE A 9 1.25 -1.23 8.01
C PHE A 9 1.53 -2.63 7.44
N ALA A 10 0.70 -3.61 7.78
CA ALA A 10 0.82 -4.95 7.22
C ALA A 10 0.70 -4.93 5.70
N THR A 11 -0.35 -4.30 5.15
CA THR A 11 -0.58 -4.25 3.70
C THR A 11 0.57 -3.55 2.96
N SER A 12 1.09 -2.45 3.48
CA SER A 12 2.24 -1.77 2.87
C SER A 12 3.48 -2.66 2.88
N VAL A 13 3.77 -3.38 3.97
CA VAL A 13 4.91 -4.31 4.02
C VAL A 13 4.74 -5.46 3.04
N PHE A 14 3.57 -6.11 3.03
CA PHE A 14 3.29 -7.20 2.08
C PHE A 14 3.40 -6.72 0.63
N SER A 15 2.81 -5.57 0.30
CA SER A 15 2.86 -4.98 -1.03
C SER A 15 4.28 -4.57 -1.44
N GLY A 16 5.06 -4.07 -0.48
CA GLY A 16 6.47 -3.76 -0.67
C GLY A 16 7.31 -4.98 -0.99
N ILE A 17 7.09 -6.09 -0.29
CA ILE A 17 7.81 -7.35 -0.54
C ILE A 17 7.41 -7.94 -1.90
N THR A 18 6.11 -7.94 -2.22
CA THR A 18 5.62 -8.52 -3.49
C THR A 18 5.92 -7.65 -4.71
N GLY A 19 6.08 -6.34 -4.55
CA GLY A 19 6.15 -5.40 -5.67
C GLY A 19 4.85 -5.36 -6.48
N SER A 20 3.71 -5.66 -5.83
CA SER A 20 2.39 -5.69 -6.46
C SER A 20 1.29 -5.38 -5.44
N SER A 21 0.51 -4.34 -5.73
CA SER A 21 -0.60 -3.88 -4.88
C SER A 21 -1.66 -4.96 -4.63
N SER A 22 -2.20 -5.58 -5.69
CA SER A 22 -3.23 -6.61 -5.56
C SER A 22 -2.69 -7.90 -4.92
N GLY A 23 -1.44 -8.27 -5.22
CA GLY A 23 -0.78 -9.42 -4.61
C GLY A 23 -0.54 -9.24 -3.11
N GLY A 24 -0.02 -8.07 -2.72
CA GLY A 24 0.26 -7.75 -1.31
C GLY A 24 -1.01 -7.66 -0.47
N LEU A 25 -2.05 -7.05 -1.01
CA LEU A 25 -3.37 -6.98 -0.37
C LEU A 25 -3.98 -8.37 -0.16
N ARG A 26 -3.87 -9.26 -1.15
CA ARG A 26 -4.35 -10.64 -1.03
C ARG A 26 -3.60 -11.43 0.05
N LEU A 27 -2.28 -11.34 0.10
CA LEU A 27 -1.46 -12.00 1.13
C LEU A 27 -1.78 -11.48 2.53
N MET A 28 -1.95 -10.17 2.67
CA MET A 28 -2.34 -9.55 3.92
C MET A 28 -3.70 -10.08 4.40
N TYR A 29 -4.71 -10.13 3.53
CA TYR A 29 -6.02 -10.67 3.91
C TYR A 29 -5.95 -12.16 4.24
N GLN A 30 -5.23 -12.97 3.47
CA GLN A 30 -5.06 -14.39 3.78
C GLN A 30 -4.34 -14.62 5.11
N SER A 31 -3.47 -13.71 5.52
CA SER A 31 -2.62 -13.87 6.71
C SER A 31 -3.22 -13.25 7.97
N LEU A 32 -4.02 -12.18 7.85
CA LEU A 32 -4.53 -11.40 8.99
C LEU A 32 -6.06 -11.23 9.00
N SER A 33 -6.82 -11.85 8.10
CA SER A 33 -8.29 -11.75 8.06
C SER A 33 -8.93 -11.98 9.43
N ASP A 34 -8.52 -13.06 10.10
CA ASP A 34 -9.12 -13.50 11.36
C ASP A 34 -8.84 -12.51 12.49
N THR A 35 -7.69 -11.85 12.43
CA THR A 35 -7.30 -10.80 13.39
C THR A 35 -8.17 -9.56 13.24
N PHE A 36 -8.53 -9.18 12.01
CA PHE A 36 -9.36 -8.00 11.77
C PHE A 36 -10.84 -8.27 12.00
N LEU A 37 -11.33 -9.46 11.63
CA LEU A 37 -12.70 -9.89 11.92
C LEU A 37 -12.97 -9.93 13.44
N GLY A 38 -11.98 -10.36 14.24
CA GLY A 38 -12.08 -10.37 15.70
C GLY A 38 -11.84 -9.01 16.38
N SER A 39 -11.45 -7.97 15.64
CA SER A 39 -11.06 -6.67 16.21
C SER A 39 -12.23 -5.71 16.46
N GLY A 40 -13.42 -6.00 15.93
CA GLY A 40 -14.59 -5.12 16.02
C GLY A 40 -14.49 -3.83 15.20
N ALA A 41 -13.44 -3.68 14.37
CA ALA A 41 -13.26 -2.53 13.49
C ALA A 41 -14.28 -2.51 12.34
N ASN A 42 -14.55 -1.32 11.80
CA ASN A 42 -15.34 -1.22 10.58
C ASN A 42 -14.55 -1.77 9.39
N LEU A 43 -14.95 -2.95 8.91
CA LEU A 43 -14.29 -3.65 7.80
C LEU A 43 -14.33 -2.87 6.49
N GLU A 44 -15.35 -2.06 6.25
CA GLU A 44 -15.44 -1.25 5.03
C GLU A 44 -14.35 -0.17 5.01
N VAL A 45 -14.18 0.51 6.14
CA VAL A 45 -13.15 1.55 6.32
C VAL A 45 -11.77 0.91 6.28
N LEU A 46 -11.59 -0.22 6.95
CA LEU A 46 -10.36 -0.98 6.91
C LEU A 46 -10.00 -1.37 5.48
N HIS A 47 -10.94 -1.90 4.70
CA HIS A 47 -10.72 -2.30 3.32
C HIS A 47 -10.31 -1.13 2.42
N ARG A 48 -10.94 0.05 2.60
CA ARG A 48 -10.56 1.27 1.86
C ARG A 48 -9.15 1.71 2.22
N LEU A 49 -8.81 1.71 3.51
CA LEU A 49 -7.49 2.11 4.01
C LEU A 49 -6.38 1.15 3.56
N THR A 50 -6.60 -0.16 3.64
CA THR A 50 -5.64 -1.17 3.17
C THR A 50 -5.50 -1.12 1.65
N SER A 51 -6.56 -0.82 0.89
CA SER A 51 -6.47 -0.61 -0.56
C SER A 51 -5.60 0.59 -0.92
N ILE A 52 -5.69 1.70 -0.17
CA ILE A 52 -4.79 2.84 -0.32
C ILE A 52 -3.34 2.44 0.05
N ALA A 53 -3.18 1.72 1.16
CA ALA A 53 -1.87 1.26 1.65
C ALA A 53 -1.15 0.31 0.68
N ALA A 54 -1.91 -0.49 -0.07
CA ALA A 54 -1.38 -1.43 -1.05
C ALA A 54 -0.67 -0.74 -2.21
N GLY A 55 -1.11 0.46 -2.62
CA GLY A 55 -0.47 1.25 -3.68
C GLY A 55 0.73 2.09 -3.22
N GLY A 56 1.13 2.01 -1.96
CA GLY A 56 2.24 2.81 -1.43
C GLY A 56 3.62 2.27 -1.76
N LEU A 57 3.84 0.97 -1.55
CA LEU A 57 5.17 0.34 -1.66
C LEU A 57 5.28 -0.66 -2.83
N ASP A 58 4.25 -0.77 -3.68
CA ASP A 58 4.24 -1.73 -4.80
C ASP A 58 5.19 -1.36 -5.96
N THR A 59 5.64 -0.11 -6.00
CA THR A 59 6.52 0.47 -7.03
C THR A 59 7.96 0.69 -6.54
N LEU A 60 8.40 -0.14 -5.59
CA LEU A 60 9.81 -0.24 -5.19
C LEU A 60 10.68 -0.76 -6.34
N PRO A 61 12.03 -0.62 -6.30
CA PRO A 61 12.87 -0.77 -7.49
C PRO A 61 12.91 -2.19 -8.06
N HIS A 62 12.47 -3.19 -7.29
CA HIS A 62 12.32 -4.59 -7.71
C HIS A 62 10.96 -4.89 -8.38
N SER A 63 10.05 -3.91 -8.48
CA SER A 63 8.71 -4.11 -9.04
C SER A 63 8.76 -4.47 -10.53
N PRO A 64 8.22 -5.62 -10.96
CA PRO A 64 8.25 -6.04 -12.37
C PRO A 64 7.44 -5.08 -13.28
N GLY A 65 6.39 -4.46 -12.74
CA GLY A 65 5.60 -3.47 -13.46
C GLY A 65 6.41 -2.24 -13.86
N LEU A 66 7.39 -1.86 -13.05
CA LEU A 66 8.31 -0.76 -13.37
C LEU A 66 9.25 -1.08 -14.52
N PHE A 67 9.82 -2.29 -14.53
CA PHE A 67 10.70 -2.72 -15.62
C PHE A 67 9.94 -2.77 -16.95
N LEU A 68 8.70 -3.27 -16.95
CA LEU A 68 7.86 -3.28 -18.14
C LEU A 68 7.53 -1.86 -18.63
N MET A 69 7.14 -0.97 -17.71
CA MET A 69 6.85 0.43 -18.03
C MET A 69 8.07 1.12 -18.66
N PHE A 70 9.25 0.96 -18.06
CA PHE A 70 10.48 1.57 -18.57
C PHE A 70 10.89 1.01 -19.93
N SER A 71 10.69 -0.30 -20.15
CA SER A 71 10.94 -0.92 -21.46
C SER A 71 10.02 -0.37 -22.56
N VAL A 72 8.73 -0.17 -22.27
CA VAL A 72 7.76 0.38 -23.25
C VAL A 72 8.04 1.85 -23.54
N LEU A 73 8.45 2.62 -22.53
CA LEU A 73 8.76 4.05 -22.66
C LEU A 73 10.18 4.31 -23.18
N GLY A 74 11.03 3.30 -23.29
CA GLY A 74 12.43 3.44 -23.73
C GLY A 74 13.30 4.26 -22.77
N VAL A 75 12.95 4.31 -21.47
CA VAL A 75 13.67 5.10 -20.46
C VAL A 75 14.50 4.20 -19.54
N ASN A 76 15.58 4.75 -18.99
CA ASN A 76 16.44 4.04 -18.05
C ASN A 76 15.97 4.24 -16.61
N HIS A 77 16.16 3.21 -15.77
CA HIS A 77 15.83 3.24 -14.35
C HIS A 77 16.51 4.42 -13.63
N LYS A 78 17.75 4.73 -14.00
CA LYS A 78 18.53 5.85 -13.43
C LYS A 78 17.87 7.23 -13.61
N THR A 79 17.15 7.46 -14.72
CA THR A 79 16.53 8.76 -15.02
C THR A 79 15.07 8.81 -14.63
N ALA A 80 14.32 7.71 -14.84
CA ALA A 80 12.89 7.67 -14.63
C ALA A 80 12.49 7.33 -13.19
N TYR A 81 13.26 6.50 -12.47
CA TYR A 81 12.85 5.97 -11.17
C TYR A 81 12.64 7.06 -10.12
N ARG A 82 13.42 8.15 -10.14
CA ARG A 82 13.22 9.27 -9.19
C ARG A 82 11.82 9.89 -9.31
N HIS A 83 11.28 9.95 -10.53
CA HIS A 83 9.96 10.51 -10.80
C HIS A 83 8.86 9.54 -10.38
N VAL A 84 9.07 8.25 -10.66
CA VAL A 84 8.19 7.20 -10.15
C VAL A 84 8.15 7.23 -8.64
N PHE A 85 9.30 7.13 -7.96
CA PHE A 85 9.37 7.13 -6.51
C PHE A 85 8.66 8.34 -5.88
N ALA A 86 8.86 9.53 -6.42
CA ALA A 86 8.17 10.72 -5.94
C ALA A 86 6.64 10.62 -6.12
N CYS A 87 6.17 10.19 -7.30
CA CYS A 87 4.74 10.19 -7.61
C CYS A 87 3.97 8.98 -7.07
N SER A 88 4.59 7.80 -7.03
CA SER A 88 3.94 6.52 -6.72
C SER A 88 4.32 5.93 -5.37
N VAL A 89 5.37 6.43 -4.71
CA VAL A 89 5.73 5.98 -3.34
C VAL A 89 5.48 7.09 -2.34
N VAL A 90 6.08 8.28 -2.55
CA VAL A 90 5.99 9.37 -1.57
C VAL A 90 4.55 9.89 -1.43
N ILE A 91 3.89 10.23 -2.54
CA ILE A 91 2.52 10.75 -2.49
C ILE A 91 1.55 9.73 -1.88
N PRO A 92 1.52 8.44 -2.31
CA PRO A 92 0.57 7.50 -1.75
C PRO A 92 0.84 7.16 -0.28
N VAL A 93 2.10 7.13 0.17
CA VAL A 93 2.44 6.99 1.59
C VAL A 93 1.88 8.17 2.40
N ILE A 94 2.05 9.41 1.92
CA ILE A 94 1.50 10.60 2.58
C ILE A 94 -0.04 10.52 2.64
N VAL A 95 -0.69 10.18 1.53
CA VAL A 95 -2.15 10.03 1.45
C VAL A 95 -2.62 8.94 2.41
N CYS A 96 -1.92 7.82 2.50
CA CYS A 96 -2.25 6.73 3.40
C CYS A 96 -2.16 7.17 4.86
N VAL A 97 -1.07 7.83 5.27
CA VAL A 97 -0.92 8.34 6.64
C VAL A 97 -1.98 9.38 6.96
N ALA A 98 -2.25 10.32 6.05
CA ALA A 98 -3.26 11.35 6.23
C ALA A 98 -4.67 10.73 6.35
N ALA A 99 -5.05 9.82 5.46
CA ALA A 99 -6.34 9.13 5.50
C ALA A 99 -6.52 8.33 6.80
N THR A 100 -5.47 7.63 7.24
CA THR A 100 -5.48 6.89 8.51
C THR A 100 -5.69 7.82 9.70
N ALA A 101 -4.97 8.94 9.74
CA ALA A 101 -5.11 9.92 10.80
C ALA A 101 -6.54 10.49 10.82
N ILE A 102 -7.09 10.86 9.67
CA ILE A 102 -8.47 11.37 9.55
C ILE A 102 -9.48 10.35 10.05
N CYS A 103 -9.38 9.07 9.66
CA CYS A 103 -10.29 8.03 10.14
C CYS A 103 -10.24 7.89 11.67
N ILE A 104 -9.04 7.89 12.26
CA ILE A 104 -8.85 7.80 13.71
C ILE A 104 -9.43 9.04 14.42
N PHE A 105 -9.18 10.26 13.91
CA PHE A 105 -9.70 11.49 14.50
C PHE A 105 -11.22 11.65 14.35
N ALA A 106 -11.79 11.14 13.26
CA ALA A 106 -13.23 11.10 13.03
C ALA A 106 -13.96 10.09 13.95
N GLY A 107 -13.23 9.30 14.73
CA GLY A 107 -13.80 8.30 15.64
C GLY A 107 -14.40 7.09 14.91
N ILE A 108 -13.96 6.84 13.68
CA ILE A 108 -14.35 5.70 12.86
C ILE A 108 -13.32 4.57 13.04
#